data_AF-A0A3D5CT80-F1
#
_entry.id   AF-A0A3D5CT80-F1
#
_cell.length_a   1.000
_cell.length_b   1.000
_cell.length_c   1.000
_cell.angle_alpha   90.00
_cell.angle_beta   90.00
_cell.angle_gamma   90.00
#
_symmetry.space_group_name_H-M   'P 1'
#
loop_
_entity.id
_entity.type
_entity.pdbx_description
1 polymer ?
#
loop_
_entity_poly.entity_id
_entity_poly.type
_entity_poly.pdbx_seq_one_letter_code
_entity_poly.pdbx_strand_id
1 'polypeptide(L)'
;MIEIYLFVNPLGKHCFTLEQQLLQFIEEEYGKTSKEKMQFRFLPLVNLQTIGDVMQRNGISQNDLVTRNHLFSTTYSAALDCKAAQFQG
;
A
#
# COMPACT_ATOMS: atom_id res chain seq x y z
N MET A 1 16.56 -17.23 -0.70
CA MET A 1 15.93 -16.04 -1.36
C MET A 1 14.57 -15.85 -0.74
N ILE A 2 14.32 -14.70 -0.15
CA ILE A 2 13.07 -14.40 0.56
C ILE A 2 12.24 -13.45 -0.29
N GLU A 3 10.97 -13.78 -0.49
CA GLU A 3 9.99 -12.92 -1.18
C GLU A 3 8.93 -12.45 -0.19
N ILE A 4 8.70 -11.14 -0.12
CA ILE A 4 7.66 -10.55 0.72
C ILE A 4 6.68 -9.79 -0.15
N TYR A 5 5.40 -10.12 0.03
CA TYR A 5 4.27 -9.48 -0.63
C TYR A 5 3.50 -8.67 0.40
N LEU A 6 3.46 -7.35 0.21
CA LEU A 6 2.72 -6.46 1.09
C LEU A 6 1.48 -5.94 0.39
N PHE A 7 0.31 -6.32 0.89
CA PHE A 7 -0.97 -5.82 0.40
C PHE A 7 -1.28 -4.49 1.07
N VAL A 8 -1.31 -3.42 0.29
CA VAL A 8 -1.38 -2.05 0.81
C VAL A 8 -2.52 -1.27 0.19
N ASN A 9 -3.13 -0.38 0.97
CA ASN A 9 -3.88 0.72 0.39
C ASN A 9 -2.87 1.80 -0.03
N PRO A 10 -2.74 2.15 -1.32
CA PRO A 10 -1.71 3.07 -1.82
C PRO A 10 -1.82 4.49 -1.22
N LEU A 11 -2.98 4.86 -0.67
CA LEU A 11 -3.21 6.17 -0.06
C LEU A 11 -3.38 6.09 1.48
N GLY A 12 -3.11 4.91 2.07
CA GLY A 12 -3.26 4.69 3.50
C GLY A 12 -2.04 5.17 4.29
N LYS A 13 -2.24 6.10 5.24
CA LYS A 13 -1.17 6.61 6.10
C LYS A 13 -0.43 5.51 6.88
N HIS A 14 -1.17 4.53 7.41
CA HIS A 14 -0.57 3.39 8.10
C HIS A 14 0.27 2.51 7.16
N CYS A 15 -0.20 2.29 5.94
CA CYS A 15 0.54 1.54 4.93
C CYS A 15 1.84 2.27 4.59
N PHE A 16 1.78 3.58 4.36
CA PHE A 16 2.96 4.39 4.09
C PHE A 16 4.02 4.31 5.20
N THR A 17 3.64 4.43 6.47
CA THR A 17 4.59 4.32 7.59
C THR A 17 5.21 2.92 7.66
N LEU A 18 4.41 1.87 7.45
CA LEU A 18 4.93 0.49 7.41
C LEU A 18 5.89 0.29 6.24
N GLU A 19 5.58 0.83 5.05
CA GLU A 19 6.44 0.77 3.87
C GLU A 19 7.81 1.39 4.16
N GLN A 20 7.85 2.58 4.78
CA GLN A 20 9.09 3.24 5.16
C GLN A 20 9.91 2.43 6.17
N GLN A 21 9.28 1.91 7.22
CA GLN A 21 9.95 1.10 8.24
C GLN A 21 10.53 -0.19 7.65
N LEU A 22 9.80 -0.81 6.73
CA LEU A 22 10.23 -2.02 6.05
C LEU A 22 11.43 -1.75 5.14
N LEU A 23 11.40 -0.67 4.36
CA LEU A 23 12.52 -0.23 3.53
C LEU A 23 13.77 0.02 4.37
N GLN A 24 13.62 0.73 5.50
CA GLN A 24 14.71 0.97 6.43
C GLN A 24 15.30 -0.34 6.98
N PHE A 25 14.46 -1.30 7.40
CA PHE A 25 14.93 -2.60 7.88
C PHE A 25 15.74 -3.36 6.82
N ILE A 26 15.32 -3.31 5.55
CA ILE A 26 16.02 -4.00 4.47
C ILE A 26 17.40 -3.36 4.21
N GLU A 27 17.45 -2.04 4.15
CA GLU A 27 18.69 -1.30 3.85
C GLU A 27 19.68 -1.34 5.02
N GLU A 28 19.20 -1.19 6.25
CA GLU A 28 20.06 -0.98 7.42
C GLU A 28 20.41 -2.29 8.14
N GLU A 29 19.48 -3.23 8.26
CA GLU A 29 19.62 -4.43 9.10
C GLU A 29 19.85 -5.69 8.26
N TYR A 30 18.95 -5.99 7.32
CA TYR A 30 19.01 -7.25 6.58
C TYR A 30 20.09 -7.24 5.48
N GLY A 31 20.22 -6.14 4.74
CA GLY A 31 21.16 -6.00 3.61
C GLY A 31 22.63 -5.96 4.01
N LYS A 32 22.96 -5.56 5.25
CA LYS A 32 24.34 -5.57 5.76
C LYS A 32 24.75 -6.93 6.33
N THR A 33 23.80 -7.66 6.91
CA THR A 33 24.08 -8.86 7.72
C THR A 33 23.80 -10.16 6.97
N SER A 34 22.86 -10.15 6.03
CA SER A 34 22.45 -11.32 5.26
C SER A 34 22.99 -11.30 3.84
N LYS A 35 23.53 -12.45 3.39
CA LYS A 35 23.93 -12.66 1.99
C LYS A 35 22.77 -13.10 1.09
N GLU A 36 21.61 -13.38 1.67
CA GLU A 36 20.44 -13.82 0.90
C GLU A 36 19.72 -12.64 0.25
N LYS A 37 19.49 -12.74 -1.05
CA LYS A 37 18.67 -11.77 -1.79
C LYS A 37 17.24 -11.78 -1.27
N MET A 38 16.75 -10.59 -0.96
CA MET A 38 15.38 -10.34 -0.52
C MET A 38 14.66 -9.54 -1.61
N GLN A 39 13.48 -10.00 -2.03
CA GLN A 39 12.65 -9.33 -3.03
C GLN A 39 11.33 -8.88 -2.39
N PHE A 40 11.01 -7.60 -2.55
CA PHE A 40 9.76 -7.03 -2.06
C PHE A 40 8.86 -6.64 -3.21
N ARG A 41 7.56 -6.88 -3.01
CA ARG A 41 6.51 -6.50 -3.95
C ARG A 41 5.36 -5.89 -3.19
N PHE A 42 5.13 -4.59 -3.42
CA PHE A 42 3.93 -3.91 -2.97
C PHE A 42 2.78 -4.28 -3.90
N LEU A 43 1.67 -4.75 -3.35
CA LEU A 43 0.48 -5.11 -4.09
C LEU A 43 -0.65 -4.17 -3.66
N PRO A 44 -1.06 -3.21 -4.51
CA PRO A 44 -2.16 -2.33 -4.15
C PRO A 44 -3.46 -3.15 -4.02
N LEU A 45 -4.13 -3.03 -2.88
CA LEU A 45 -5.38 -3.70 -2.54
C LEU A 45 -6.51 -2.66 -2.50
N VAL A 46 -7.35 -2.67 -3.52
CA VAL A 46 -8.50 -1.77 -3.64
C VAL A 46 -9.78 -2.58 -3.70
N ASN A 47 -10.62 -2.45 -2.69
CA ASN A 47 -11.95 -3.04 -2.67
C ASN A 47 -12.89 -2.17 -1.81
N LEU A 48 -14.19 -2.48 -1.83
CA LEU A 48 -15.18 -1.68 -1.09
C LEU A 48 -14.98 -1.73 0.43
N GLN A 49 -14.42 -2.83 0.95
CA GLN A 49 -14.14 -2.97 2.39
C GLN A 49 -13.00 -2.04 2.81
N THR A 50 -11.89 -2.03 2.07
CA THR A 50 -10.74 -1.17 2.38
C THR A 50 -11.08 0.31 2.28
N ILE A 51 -11.95 0.69 1.33
CA ILE A 51 -12.49 2.06 1.28
C ILE A 51 -13.41 2.35 2.46
N GLY A 52 -14.28 1.41 2.84
CA GLY A 52 -15.13 1.53 4.03
C GLY A 52 -14.33 1.74 5.33
N ASP A 53 -13.21 1.03 5.47
CA ASP A 53 -12.29 1.16 6.61
C ASP A 53 -11.61 2.54 6.62
N VAL A 54 -11.20 3.05 5.46
CA VAL A 54 -10.64 4.41 5.32
C VAL A 54 -11.67 5.45 5.71
N MET A 55 -12.92 5.30 5.24
CA MET A 55 -14.01 6.20 5.63
C MET A 55 -14.19 6.20 7.15
N GLN A 56 -14.25 5.02 7.78
CA GLN A 56 -14.41 4.90 9.24
C GLN A 56 -13.25 5.55 10.01
N ARG A 57 -12.00 5.30 9.61
CA ARG A 57 -10.81 5.88 10.25
C ARG A 57 -10.75 7.40 10.15
N ASN A 58 -11.29 7.97 9.07
CA ASN A 58 -11.36 9.41 8.85
C ASN A 58 -12.64 10.05 9.40
N GLY A 59 -13.50 9.31 10.11
CA GLY A 59 -14.75 9.82 10.66
C GLY A 59 -15.82 10.16 9.61
N ILE A 60 -15.71 9.61 8.40
CA ILE A 60 -16.65 9.82 7.30
C ILE A 60 -17.79 8.81 7.42
N SER A 61 -19.03 9.29 7.29
CA SER A 61 -20.21 8.42 7.28
C SER A 61 -20.12 7.40 6.15
N GLN A 62 -20.29 6.11 6.46
CA GLN A 62 -20.30 5.06 5.44
C GLN A 62 -21.45 5.20 4.43
N ASN A 63 -22.50 5.94 4.77
CA ASN A 63 -23.63 6.21 3.88
C ASN A 63 -23.36 7.39 2.91
N ASP A 64 -22.25 8.11 3.07
CA ASP A 64 -21.81 9.12 2.12
C ASP A 64 -21.26 8.46 0.85
N LEU A 65 -22.15 8.18 -0.09
CA LEU A 65 -21.82 7.53 -1.36
C LEU A 65 -20.95 8.42 -2.25
N VAL A 66 -21.07 9.74 -2.15
CA VAL A 66 -20.29 10.68 -2.96
C VAL A 66 -18.83 10.59 -2.55
N THR A 67 -18.54 10.74 -1.26
CA THR A 67 -17.17 10.62 -0.74
C THR A 67 -16.63 9.21 -0.89
N ARG A 68 -17.47 8.17 -0.71
CA ARG A 68 -17.06 6.78 -0.96
C ARG A 68 -16.59 6.57 -2.40
N ASN A 69 -17.39 7.01 -3.37
CA ASN A 69 -17.06 6.84 -4.79
C ASN A 69 -15.83 7.66 -5.18
N HIS A 70 -15.68 8.86 -4.62
CA HIS A 70 -14.48 9.67 -4.82
C HIS A 70 -13.22 8.96 -4.28
N LEU A 71 -13.26 8.48 -3.03
CA LEU A 71 -12.17 7.73 -2.42
C LEU A 71 -11.82 6.48 -3.22
N PHE A 72 -12.82 5.74 -3.67
CA PHE A 72 -12.62 4.55 -4.50
C PHE A 72 -11.91 4.90 -5.82
N SER A 73 -12.42 5.88 -6.57
CA SER A 73 -11.84 6.28 -7.86
C SER A 73 -10.40 6.77 -7.71
N THR A 74 -10.11 7.59 -6.71
CA THR A 74 -8.76 8.09 -6.45
C THR A 74 -7.81 6.97 -6.04
N THR A 75 -8.24 6.08 -5.14
CA THR A 75 -7.43 4.94 -4.68
C THR A 75 -7.17 3.95 -5.82
N TYR A 76 -8.17 3.72 -6.68
CA TYR A 76 -8.05 2.85 -7.84
C TYR A 76 -7.07 3.43 -8.88
N SER A 77 -7.14 4.73 -9.16
CA SER A 77 -6.17 5.41 -10.03
C SER A 77 -4.75 5.27 -9.48
N ALA A 78 -4.55 5.55 -8.19
CA ALA A 78 -3.25 5.40 -7.53
C ALA A 78 -2.72 3.95 -7.59
N ALA A 79 -3.61 2.96 -7.47
CA ALA A 79 -3.24 1.55 -7.62
C ALA A 79 -2.75 1.22 -9.03
N LEU A 80 -3.38 1.79 -10.07
CA LEU A 80 -2.91 1.67 -11.45
C LEU A 80 -1.56 2.34 -11.64
N ASP A 81 -1.35 3.52 -11.06
CA ASP A 81 -0.07 4.24 -11.13
C ASP A 81 1.05 3.44 -10.44
N CYS A 82 0.80 2.92 -9.24
CA CYS A 82 1.73 2.01 -8.55
C CYS A 82 2.05 0.79 -9.42
N LYS A 83 1.04 0.21 -10.08
CA LYS A 83 1.23 -0.96 -10.93
C LYS A 83 2.04 -0.62 -12.19
N ALA A 84 1.81 0.54 -12.79
CA ALA A 84 2.55 1.03 -13.94
C ALA A 84 4.03 1.27 -13.58
N ALA A 85 4.30 1.91 -12.44
CA ALA A 85 5.66 2.14 -11.94
C ALA A 85 6.43 0.82 -11.75
N GLN A 86 5.77 -0.24 -11.29
CA GLN A 86 6.39 -1.57 -11.16
C GLN A 86 6.78 -2.22 -12.49
N PHE A 87 6.20 -1.79 -13.61
CA PHE A 87 6.58 -2.28 -14.93
C PHE A 87 7.70 -1.48 -15.58
N GLN A 88 8.07 -0.30 -15.04
CA GLN A 88 9.15 0.54 -15.56
C GLN A 88 10.53 0.15 -15.01
N GLY A 89 10.84 -1.16 -15.05
CA GLY A 89 12.05 -1.77 -14.48
C GLY A 89 13.35 -0.98 -14.64
#